data_AF-A0A957E735-F1
#
_entry.id   AF-A0A957E735-F1
#
_cell.length_a   1.000
_cell.length_b   1.000
_cell.length_c   1.000
_cell.angle_alpha   90.00
_cell.angle_beta   90.00
_cell.angle_gamma   90.00
#
_symmetry.space_group_name_H-M   'P 1'
#
loop_
_entity.id
_entity.type
_entity.pdbx_description
1 polymer ?
#
loop_
_entity_poly.entity_id
_entity_poly.type
_entity_poly.pdbx_seq_one_letter_code
_entity_poly.pdbx_strand_id
1 'polypeptide(L)' 'RLGISPEYCLALEDSGPGSLAAARAGMTVIAIPNAQTKTANFSHVNYLYSSLHEVVANLDEFFGE' A
#
# COMPACT_ATOMS: atom_id res chain seq x y z
N ARG A 1 11.22 16.28 -3.99
CA ARG A 1 10.69 15.21 -4.87
C ARG A 1 11.82 14.24 -5.17
N LEU A 2 11.56 12.93 -5.20
CA LEU A 2 12.60 11.89 -5.38
C LEU A 2 12.97 11.61 -6.85
N GLY A 3 12.18 12.10 -7.81
CA GLY A 3 12.46 11.91 -9.25
C GLY A 3 12.14 10.52 -9.80
N ILE A 4 11.56 9.63 -8.99
CA ILE A 4 11.16 8.27 -9.38
C ILE A 4 9.71 8.28 -9.90
N SER A 5 9.44 7.51 -10.97
CA SER A 5 8.05 7.34 -11.47
C SER A 5 7.23 6.57 -10.44
N PRO A 6 5.95 6.94 -10.20
CA PRO A 6 5.11 6.26 -9.23
C PRO A 6 4.98 4.74 -9.43
N GLU A 7 5.04 4.23 -10.66
CA GLU A 7 5.01 2.78 -10.94
C GLU A 7 6.18 2.00 -10.32
N TYR A 8 7.28 2.68 -9.97
CA TYR A 8 8.43 2.12 -9.26
C TYR A 8 8.42 2.43 -7.76
N CYS A 9 7.29 2.91 -7.24
CA CYS A 9 7.12 3.24 -5.82
C CYS A 9 6.13 2.27 -5.16
N LEU A 10 6.44 1.94 -3.91
CA LEU A 10 5.57 1.19 -3.00
C LEU A 10 5.02 2.15 -1.94
N ALA A 11 3.71 2.14 -1.73
CA ALA A 11 3.04 2.90 -0.67
C ALA A 11 2.48 1.95 0.39
N LEU A 12 2.92 2.11 1.64
CA LEU A 12 2.34 1.45 2.81
C LEU A 12 1.39 2.44 3.49
N GLU A 13 0.10 2.14 3.52
CA GLU A 13 -0.93 3.08 3.94
C GLU A 13 -1.87 2.46 4.98
N ASP A 14 -2.25 3.20 6.01
CA ASP A 14 -3.25 2.76 6.98
C ASP A 14 -4.61 3.43 6.78
N SER A 15 -4.73 4.36 5.81
CA SER A 15 -5.93 5.17 5.60
C SER A 15 -6.55 5.00 4.20
N GLY A 16 -7.88 5.11 4.13
CA GLY A 16 -8.61 5.09 2.85
C GLY A 16 -8.20 6.24 1.91
N PRO A 17 -8.16 7.50 2.37
CA PRO A 17 -7.75 8.63 1.53
C PRO A 17 -6.30 8.52 1.03
N GLY A 18 -5.35 8.12 1.89
CA GLY A 18 -3.94 7.98 1.51
C GLY A 18 -3.74 6.85 0.49
N SER A 19 -4.32 5.68 0.75
CA SER A 19 -4.26 4.55 -0.20
C SER A 19 -4.91 4.87 -1.55
N LEU A 20 -6.02 5.61 -1.58
CA LEU A 20 -6.66 6.02 -2.84
C LEU A 20 -5.79 7.02 -3.63
N ALA A 21 -5.14 7.94 -2.93
CA ALA A 21 -4.23 8.90 -3.56
C ALA A 21 -3.01 8.19 -4.18
N ALA A 22 -2.41 7.25 -3.45
CA ALA A 22 -1.28 6.45 -3.94
C ALA A 22 -1.67 5.60 -5.16
N ALA A 23 -2.84 4.95 -5.12
CA ALA A 23 -3.35 4.15 -6.23
C ALA A 23 -3.59 5.02 -7.49
N ARG A 24 -4.19 6.20 -7.31
CA ARG A 24 -4.39 7.18 -8.42
C ARG A 24 -3.09 7.75 -8.97
N ALA A 25 -2.03 7.79 -8.17
CA ALA A 25 -0.71 8.19 -8.64
C ALA A 25 -0.03 7.09 -9.49
N GLY A 26 -0.52 5.85 -9.44
CA GLY A 26 0.05 4.71 -10.16
C GLY A 26 1.08 3.91 -9.35
N MET A 27 1.08 4.04 -8.02
CA MET A 27 1.96 3.26 -7.13
C MET A 27 1.38 1.87 -6.87
N THR A 28 2.24 0.92 -6.49
CA THR A 28 1.81 -0.29 -5.80
C THR A 28 1.40 0.08 -4.38
N VAL A 29 0.18 -0.26 -3.97
CA VAL A 29 -0.37 0.12 -2.66
C VAL A 29 -0.63 -1.11 -1.80
N ILE A 30 -0.06 -1.08 -0.59
CA ILE A 30 -0.33 -2.03 0.48
C ILE A 30 -1.07 -1.30 1.60
N ALA A 31 -2.28 -1.75 1.91
CA ALA A 31 -3.00 -1.26 3.07
C ALA A 31 -2.68 -2.08 4.32
N ILE A 32 -2.40 -1.40 5.43
CA ILE A 32 -2.26 -1.96 6.78
C ILE A 32 -3.20 -1.19 7.74
N PRO A 33 -4.52 -1.45 7.70
CA PRO A 33 -5.48 -0.69 8.49
C PRO A 33 -5.27 -0.91 9.98
N ASN A 34 -5.47 0.15 10.76
CA ASN A 34 -5.42 0.08 12.21
C ASN A 34 -6.85 0.02 12.79
N ALA A 35 -6.97 0.03 14.12
CA ALA A 35 -8.27 -0.07 14.80
C ALA A 35 -9.28 1.02 14.38
N GLN A 36 -8.80 2.20 13.97
CA GLN A 36 -9.59 3.37 13.57
C GLN A 36 -10.01 3.31 12.11
N THR A 37 -9.21 2.68 11.25
CA THR A 37 -9.39 2.69 9.79
C THR A 37 -9.86 1.36 9.20
N LYS A 38 -9.99 0.30 10.02
CA LYS A 38 -10.42 -1.04 9.59
C LYS A 38 -11.75 -1.10 8.82
N THR A 39 -12.62 -0.10 8.97
CA THR A 39 -13.91 0.00 8.25
C THR A 39 -13.85 0.87 7.00
N ALA A 40 -12.69 1.43 6.65
CA ALA A 40 -12.51 2.18 5.42
C ALA A 40 -12.56 1.25 4.19
N ASN A 41 -12.86 1.83 3.03
CA ASN A 41 -12.82 1.10 1.78
C ASN A 41 -11.37 0.96 1.28
N PHE A 42 -10.91 -0.27 1.09
CA PHE A 42 -9.60 -0.60 0.51
C PHE A 42 -9.74 -1.45 -0.77
N SER A 43 -10.88 -1.44 -1.46
CA SER A 43 -11.08 -2.23 -2.69
C SER A 43 -10.13 -1.87 -3.85
N HIS A 44 -9.41 -0.75 -3.74
CA HIS A 44 -8.48 -0.21 -4.76
C HIS A 44 -7.00 -0.55 -4.51
N VAL A 45 -6.66 -1.21 -3.40
CA VAL A 45 -5.26 -1.52 -3.06
C VAL A 45 -4.82 -2.84 -3.68
N ASN A 46 -3.52 -3.02 -3.89
CA ASN A 46 -2.96 -4.25 -4.42
C ASN A 46 -2.94 -5.36 -3.36
N TYR A 47 -2.59 -5.00 -2.12
CA TYR A 47 -2.50 -5.94 -1.00
C TYR A 47 -3.08 -5.35 0.29
N LEU A 48 -3.64 -6.21 1.12
CA LEU A 48 -4.18 -5.87 2.43
C LEU A 48 -3.56 -6.80 3.47
N TYR A 49 -2.80 -6.22 4.41
CA TYR A 49 -2.16 -6.96 5.50
C TYR A 49 -2.66 -6.47 6.87
N SER A 50 -2.52 -7.32 7.88
CA SER A 50 -2.92 -6.99 9.25
C SER A 50 -1.82 -6.25 10.03
N SER A 51 -0.56 -6.33 9.57
CA SER A 51 0.57 -5.67 10.21
C SER A 51 1.75 -5.48 9.25
N LEU A 52 2.66 -4.57 9.60
CA LEU A 52 3.93 -4.41 8.89
C LEU A 52 4.85 -5.64 8.97
N HIS A 53 4.70 -6.49 9.99
CA HIS A 53 5.48 -7.72 10.09
C HIS A 53 5.12 -8.71 8.98
N GLU A 54 3.83 -8.81 8.63
CA GLU A 54 3.39 -9.62 7.50
C GLU A 54 3.90 -9.03 6.17
N VAL A 55 3.91 -7.70 6.03
CA VAL A 55 4.47 -7.05 4.83
C VAL A 55 5.95 -7.41 4.66
N VAL A 56 6.75 -7.30 5.72
CA VAL A 56 8.19 -7.64 5.67
C VAL A 56 8.42 -9.10 5.30
N ALA A 57 7.59 -10.02 5.81
CA ALA A 57 7.71 -11.44 5.51
C ALA A 57 7.44 -11.79 4.03
N ASN A 58 6.78 -10.91 3.27
CA ASN A 58 6.41 -11.13 1.87
C ASN A 58 6.99 -10.05 0.94
N LEU A 59 7.95 -9.23 1.42
CA LEU A 59 8.41 -8.04 0.70
C LEU A 59 9.00 -8.37 -0.68
N ASP A 60 9.73 -9.48 -0.78
CA ASP A 60 10.36 -9.93 -2.01
C ASP A 60 9.34 -10.31 -3.10
N GLU A 61 8.12 -10.70 -2.73
CA GLU A 61 7.06 -11.07 -3.68
C GLU A 61 6.50 -9.85 -4.45
N PHE A 62 6.65 -8.63 -3.91
CA PHE A 62 6.15 -7.42 -4.55
C PHE A 62 7.07 -6.91 -5.67
N PHE A 63 8.31 -7.37 -5.70
CA PHE A 63 9.32 -7.01 -6.68
C PHE A 63 9.67 -8.28 -7.47
N GLY A 64 8.75 -8.72 -8.35
CA GLY A 64 9.06 -9.78 -9.30
C GLY A 64 10.32 -9.46 -10.12
N GLU A 65 11.05 -10.50 -10.55
CA GLU A 65 12.26 -10.39 -11.39
C GLU A 65 12.09 -9.51 -12.64
#